data_AF-H2B328-F1
#
_entry.id   AF-H2B328-F1
#
_cell.length_a   1.000
_cell.length_b   1.000
_cell.length_c   1.000
_cell.angle_alpha   90.00
_cell.angle_beta   90.00
_cell.angle_gamma   90.00
#
_symmetry.space_group_name_H-M   'P 1'
#
loop_
_entity.id
_entity.type
_entity.pdbx_description
1 polymer ?
#
loop_
_entity_poly.entity_id
_entity_poly.type
_entity_poly.pdbx_seq_one_letter_code
_entity_poly.pdbx_strand_id
1 'polypeptide(L)'
;GSTGDIVLIGTSTPQLEEIYYEMSHNMDQDLGGSGSNLRTPADCVGQARCEFACYDTQALCHDLTIEYQDELHRPAFPYKFKFKFDGCPNCCVASIARSDMSFIGTWKDDIRIDAEAVKAYVGGEIKPNGGAHAGRDWGAFDI
;
A
#
# COMPACT_ATOMS: atom_id res chain seq x y z
N GLY A 1 -14.22 -4.36 -3.72
CA GLY A 1 -13.08 -3.55 -3.26
C GLY A 1 -11.82 -4.08 -3.90
N SER A 2 -11.12 -3.23 -4.67
CA SER A 2 -9.92 -3.58 -5.43
C SER A 2 -8.80 -4.10 -4.51
N THR A 3 -7.94 -4.97 -5.03
CA THR A 3 -7.01 -5.75 -4.20
C THR A 3 -5.55 -5.36 -4.43
N GLY A 4 -5.09 -5.33 -5.69
CA GLY A 4 -3.73 -4.90 -6.05
C GLY A 4 -3.24 -5.50 -7.38
N ASP A 5 -3.89 -6.57 -7.84
CA ASP A 5 -3.52 -7.33 -9.03
C ASP A 5 -3.49 -6.52 -10.33
N ILE A 6 -2.56 -6.86 -11.21
CA ILE A 6 -2.68 -6.58 -12.64
C ILE A 6 -3.84 -7.41 -13.18
N VAL A 7 -4.75 -6.77 -13.93
CA VAL A 7 -5.95 -7.44 -14.46
C VAL A 7 -5.85 -7.54 -15.98
N LEU A 8 -5.72 -8.78 -16.49
CA LEU A 8 -5.79 -9.09 -17.91
C LEU A 8 -7.27 -9.34 -18.30
N ILE A 9 -7.90 -8.37 -18.95
CA ILE A 9 -9.34 -8.40 -19.23
C ILE A 9 -9.61 -9.05 -20.60
N GLY A 10 -10.12 -10.28 -20.57
CA GLY A 10 -10.67 -10.98 -21.73
C GLY A 10 -9.69 -11.95 -22.38
N THR A 11 -10.03 -13.23 -22.34
CA THR A 11 -9.35 -14.31 -23.06
C THR A 11 -10.32 -15.49 -23.23
N SER A 12 -9.87 -16.60 -23.80
CA SER A 12 -10.64 -17.85 -23.92
C SER A 12 -10.07 -18.95 -23.03
N THR A 13 -10.89 -19.95 -22.67
CA THR A 13 -10.46 -21.07 -21.80
C THR A 13 -9.18 -21.76 -22.28
N PRO A 14 -8.97 -22.04 -23.58
CA PRO A 14 -7.73 -22.67 -24.05
C PRO A 14 -6.46 -21.84 -23.84
N GLN A 15 -6.58 -20.53 -23.62
CA GLN A 15 -5.43 -19.65 -23.42
C GLN A 15 -4.97 -19.57 -21.96
N LEU A 16 -5.75 -20.08 -21.00
CA LEU A 16 -5.44 -19.91 -19.58
C LEU A 16 -4.10 -20.55 -19.20
N GLU A 17 -3.90 -21.81 -19.59
CA GLU A 17 -2.64 -22.53 -19.31
C GLU A 17 -1.47 -21.99 -20.13
N GLU A 18 -1.71 -21.58 -21.38
CA GLU A 18 -0.66 -20.97 -22.23
C GLU A 18 -0.14 -19.66 -21.61
N ILE A 19 -1.07 -18.80 -21.16
CA ILE A 19 -0.72 -17.55 -20.47
C ILE A 19 0.02 -17.86 -19.16
N TYR A 20 -0.48 -18.82 -18.38
CA TYR A 20 0.16 -19.18 -17.11
C TYR A 20 1.57 -19.74 -17.32
N TYR A 21 1.76 -20.57 -18.34
CA TYR A 21 3.07 -21.11 -18.71
C TYR A 21 4.05 -19.99 -19.07
N GLU A 22 3.65 -19.07 -19.95
CA GLU A 22 4.47 -17.92 -20.34
C GLU A 22 4.80 -17.01 -19.14
N MET A 23 3.82 -16.70 -18.29
CA MET A 23 4.05 -15.88 -17.10
C MET A 23 5.04 -16.53 -16.12
N SER A 24 4.88 -17.82 -15.85
CA SER A 24 5.73 -18.53 -14.89
C SER A 24 7.12 -18.83 -15.44
N HIS A 25 7.24 -19.33 -16.68
CA HIS A 25 8.52 -19.81 -17.22
C HIS A 25 9.36 -18.69 -17.87
N ASN A 26 8.72 -17.66 -18.43
CA ASN A 26 9.42 -16.63 -19.19
C ASN A 26 9.40 -15.25 -18.51
N MET A 27 8.51 -15.02 -17.54
CA MET A 27 8.38 -13.73 -16.86
C MET A 27 8.63 -13.77 -15.35
N ASP A 28 8.83 -14.97 -14.77
CA ASP A 28 8.99 -15.17 -13.32
C ASP A 28 7.85 -14.50 -12.52
N GLN A 29 6.61 -14.65 -13.02
CA GLN A 29 5.43 -14.02 -12.46
C GLN A 29 4.31 -15.04 -12.23
N ASP A 30 3.68 -14.95 -11.06
CA ASP A 30 2.57 -15.80 -10.67
C ASP A 30 1.20 -15.09 -10.77
N LEU A 31 0.14 -15.88 -10.60
CA LEU A 31 -1.25 -15.44 -10.51
C LEU A 31 -1.54 -14.82 -9.13
N GLY A 32 -2.49 -13.89 -9.13
CA GLY A 32 -3.10 -13.36 -7.90
C GLY A 32 -4.12 -14.30 -7.25
N GLY A 33 -4.62 -13.92 -6.08
CA GLY A 33 -5.56 -14.74 -5.29
C GLY A 33 -7.04 -14.46 -5.57
N SER A 34 -7.86 -15.52 -5.70
CA SER A 34 -9.32 -15.44 -5.76
C SER A 34 -10.02 -16.64 -5.10
N GLY A 35 -11.22 -16.46 -4.53
CA GLY A 35 -11.94 -17.51 -3.78
C GLY A 35 -11.98 -17.29 -2.27
N SER A 36 -12.14 -18.37 -1.50
CA SER A 36 -12.13 -18.36 -0.02
C SER A 36 -10.72 -18.67 0.51
N ASN A 37 -9.81 -17.72 0.27
CA ASN A 37 -8.37 -17.79 0.49
C ASN A 37 -7.83 -16.42 0.94
N LEU A 38 -6.53 -16.37 1.23
CA LEU A 38 -5.79 -15.11 1.20
C LEU A 38 -5.85 -14.52 -0.21
N ARG A 39 -6.12 -13.21 -0.29
CA ARG A 39 -6.03 -12.46 -1.55
C ARG A 39 -4.71 -11.71 -1.59
N THR A 40 -4.32 -11.32 -2.79
CA THR A 40 -3.12 -10.54 -3.08
C THR A 40 -2.96 -9.38 -2.09
N PRO A 41 -1.92 -9.43 -1.25
CA PRO A 41 -1.61 -8.32 -0.35
C PRO A 41 -1.23 -7.06 -1.14
N ALA A 42 -1.39 -5.90 -0.51
CA ALA A 42 -1.00 -4.62 -1.11
C ALA A 42 -0.57 -3.61 -0.04
N ASP A 43 0.38 -2.75 -0.40
CA ASP A 43 0.98 -1.77 0.48
C ASP A 43 0.94 -0.35 -0.11
N CYS A 44 1.19 0.65 0.74
CA CYS A 44 1.51 1.99 0.26
C CYS A 44 2.99 2.08 -0.16
N VAL A 45 3.38 3.15 -0.87
CA VAL A 45 4.77 3.34 -1.37
C VAL A 45 5.85 3.27 -0.27
N GLY A 46 5.49 3.44 0.99
CA GLY A 46 6.37 3.23 2.12
C GLY A 46 7.66 4.06 2.05
N GLN A 47 8.75 3.46 2.52
CA GLN A 47 10.06 4.11 2.59
C GLN A 47 10.68 4.38 1.22
N ALA A 48 10.16 3.79 0.13
CA ALA A 48 10.68 4.05 -1.21
C ALA A 48 10.55 5.52 -1.62
N ARG A 49 9.53 6.24 -1.12
CA ARG A 49 9.33 7.67 -1.45
C ARG A 49 8.45 8.44 -0.46
N CYS A 50 8.38 8.03 0.80
CA CYS A 50 7.62 8.76 1.82
C CYS A 50 8.43 8.90 3.11
N GLU A 51 8.63 10.14 3.53
CA GLU A 51 9.30 10.55 4.76
C GLU A 51 8.50 10.23 6.03
N PHE A 52 7.22 9.83 5.90
CA PHE A 52 6.34 9.46 7.02
C PHE A 52 6.30 7.96 7.29
N ALA A 53 6.95 7.13 6.47
CA ALA A 53 6.88 5.68 6.61
C ALA A 53 7.60 5.21 7.89
N CYS A 54 6.85 4.55 8.78
CA CYS A 54 7.35 4.07 10.08
C CYS A 54 8.00 2.68 10.01
N TYR A 55 7.84 1.95 8.92
CA TYR A 55 8.47 0.66 8.63
C TYR A 55 8.51 0.42 7.13
N ASP A 56 9.26 -0.60 6.69
CA ASP A 56 9.32 -1.01 5.30
C ASP A 56 8.05 -1.82 4.93
N THR A 57 7.07 -1.12 4.36
CA THR A 57 5.78 -1.71 3.97
C THR A 57 5.92 -2.67 2.80
N GLN A 58 6.82 -2.38 1.86
CA GLN A 58 7.02 -3.17 0.65
C GLN A 58 7.68 -4.50 0.99
N ALA A 59 8.72 -4.48 1.83
CA ALA A 59 9.38 -5.69 2.30
C ALA A 59 8.40 -6.62 3.04
N LEU A 60 7.63 -6.09 4.01
CA LEU A 60 6.67 -6.91 4.74
C LEU A 60 5.54 -7.44 3.84
N CYS A 61 5.07 -6.63 2.90
CA CYS A 61 4.05 -7.04 1.93
C CYS A 61 4.54 -8.20 1.06
N HIS A 62 5.75 -8.08 0.52
CA HIS A 62 6.39 -9.11 -0.28
C HIS A 62 6.63 -10.39 0.54
N ASP A 63 7.27 -10.27 1.70
CA ASP A 63 7.63 -11.41 2.55
C ASP A 63 6.40 -12.23 2.95
N LEU A 64 5.31 -11.58 3.38
CA LEU A 64 4.07 -12.29 3.71
C LEU A 64 3.31 -12.81 2.49
N THR A 65 3.52 -12.21 1.31
CA THR A 65 2.96 -12.76 0.07
C THR A 65 3.66 -14.06 -0.29
N ILE A 66 4.98 -14.15 -0.13
CA ILE A 66 5.77 -15.36 -0.41
C ILE A 66 5.55 -16.43 0.67
N GLU A 67 5.51 -16.05 1.95
CA GLU A 67 5.31 -16.98 3.07
C GLU A 67 3.97 -17.72 2.96
N TYR A 68 2.88 -17.02 2.61
CA TYR A 68 1.52 -17.56 2.56
C TYR A 68 1.03 -17.85 1.12
N GLN A 69 1.93 -18.29 0.23
CA GLN A 69 1.58 -18.65 -1.15
C GLN A 69 0.53 -19.77 -1.21
N ASP A 70 0.63 -20.79 -0.34
CA ASP A 70 -0.33 -21.89 -0.32
C ASP A 70 -1.73 -21.40 0.02
N GLU A 71 -1.87 -20.60 1.09
CA GLU A 71 -3.13 -20.00 1.50
C GLU A 71 -3.69 -18.99 0.49
N LEU A 72 -2.85 -18.47 -0.42
CA LEU A 72 -3.26 -17.58 -1.50
C LEU A 72 -3.75 -18.36 -2.73
N HIS A 73 -3.04 -19.39 -3.17
CA HIS A 73 -3.41 -20.16 -4.37
C HIS A 73 -4.46 -21.24 -4.11
N ARG A 74 -4.54 -21.78 -2.88
CA ARG A 74 -5.42 -22.93 -2.54
C ARG A 74 -6.43 -22.55 -1.47
N PRO A 75 -7.72 -22.35 -1.84
CA PRO A 75 -8.77 -21.98 -0.88
C PRO A 75 -8.93 -22.96 0.30
N ALA A 76 -8.44 -22.54 1.47
CA ALA A 76 -8.53 -23.28 2.72
C ALA A 76 -9.32 -22.56 3.83
N PHE A 77 -9.79 -21.34 3.57
CA PHE A 77 -10.48 -20.51 4.57
C PHE A 77 -12.01 -20.57 4.42
N PRO A 78 -12.78 -20.24 5.47
CA PRO A 78 -14.25 -20.14 5.37
C PRO A 78 -14.70 -19.07 4.37
N TYR A 79 -13.93 -18.00 4.22
CA TYR A 79 -14.20 -16.93 3.25
C TYR A 79 -12.91 -16.21 2.86
N LYS A 80 -13.02 -15.15 2.04
CA LYS A 80 -11.85 -14.35 1.61
C LYS A 80 -11.18 -13.69 2.81
N PHE A 81 -9.85 -13.58 2.76
CA PHE A 81 -9.04 -12.86 3.73
C PHE A 81 -8.05 -11.95 3.02
N LYS A 82 -7.75 -10.77 3.58
CA LYS A 82 -6.88 -9.77 2.96
C LYS A 82 -5.90 -9.17 3.96
N PHE A 83 -4.66 -9.01 3.52
CA PHE A 83 -3.66 -8.16 4.15
C PHE A 83 -3.54 -6.83 3.41
N LYS A 84 -3.32 -5.74 4.15
CA LYS A 84 -2.87 -4.45 3.61
C LYS A 84 -1.95 -3.72 4.58
N PHE A 85 -0.94 -3.03 4.03
CA PHE A 85 0.15 -2.44 4.80
C PHE A 85 0.25 -0.93 4.54
N ASP A 86 -0.06 -0.15 5.57
CA ASP A 86 0.11 1.30 5.56
C ASP A 86 1.29 1.70 6.46
N GLY A 87 2.22 2.47 5.91
CA GLY A 87 3.43 2.91 6.62
C GLY A 87 3.16 3.95 7.71
N CYS A 88 2.00 4.60 7.70
CA CYS A 88 1.60 5.58 8.71
C CYS A 88 0.06 5.73 8.75
N PRO A 89 -0.51 6.46 9.73
CA PRO A 89 -1.96 6.64 9.88
C PRO A 89 -2.68 7.37 8.74
N ASN A 90 -1.96 8.01 7.80
CA ASN A 90 -2.58 8.60 6.60
C ASN A 90 -3.24 7.56 5.69
N CYS A 91 -2.88 6.28 5.85
CA CYS A 91 -3.63 5.15 5.31
C CYS A 91 -3.79 5.18 3.77
N CYS A 92 -2.69 5.44 3.05
CA CYS A 92 -2.67 5.62 1.59
C CYS A 92 -3.13 4.39 0.79
N VAL A 93 -2.97 3.15 1.29
CA VAL A 93 -3.55 1.94 0.66
C VAL A 93 -4.94 1.57 1.24
N ALA A 94 -5.41 2.37 2.21
CA ALA A 94 -6.70 2.23 2.88
C ALA A 94 -6.89 0.86 3.55
N SER A 95 -5.85 0.37 4.25
CA SER A 95 -5.85 -0.94 4.91
C SER A 95 -7.05 -1.11 5.84
N ILE A 96 -7.28 -0.16 6.75
CA ILE A 96 -8.36 -0.21 7.75
C ILE A 96 -9.77 -0.41 7.17
N ALA A 97 -9.99 -0.03 5.91
CA ALA A 97 -11.29 -0.13 5.25
C ALA A 97 -11.38 -1.28 4.24
N ARG A 98 -10.24 -1.86 3.82
CA ARG A 98 -10.15 -2.75 2.64
C ARG A 98 -9.30 -4.00 2.86
N SER A 99 -8.96 -4.31 4.09
CA SER A 99 -8.37 -5.58 4.50
C SER A 99 -9.05 -6.16 5.74
N ASP A 100 -8.96 -7.48 5.88
CA ASP A 100 -9.44 -8.19 7.07
C ASP A 100 -8.42 -8.06 8.21
N MET A 101 -7.15 -7.93 7.87
CA MET A 101 -6.06 -7.55 8.78
C MET A 101 -5.29 -6.36 8.22
N SER A 102 -5.24 -5.28 8.99
CA SER A 102 -4.60 -4.01 8.63
C SER A 102 -3.33 -3.81 9.45
N PHE A 103 -2.22 -3.53 8.77
CA PHE A 103 -0.94 -3.18 9.40
C PHE A 103 -0.69 -1.69 9.21
N ILE A 104 -0.76 -0.91 10.30
CA ILE A 104 -0.64 0.55 10.24
C ILE A 104 0.53 0.99 11.12
N GLY A 105 1.53 1.59 10.47
CA GLY A 105 2.77 2.03 11.12
C GLY A 105 2.55 3.21 12.06
N THR A 106 3.34 3.25 13.13
CA THR A 106 3.37 4.34 14.09
C THR A 106 4.73 4.39 14.78
N TRP A 107 4.93 5.39 15.62
CA TRP A 107 6.07 5.54 16.52
C TRP A 107 5.58 5.63 17.97
N LYS A 108 6.49 5.52 18.94
CA LYS A 108 6.14 5.50 20.38
C LYS A 108 6.85 6.61 21.18
N ASP A 109 7.88 7.20 20.60
CA ASP A 109 8.62 8.34 21.12
C ASP A 109 7.99 9.68 20.71
N ASP A 110 8.68 10.78 21.03
CA ASP A 110 8.17 12.13 20.80
C ASP A 110 8.30 12.56 19.33
N ILE A 111 7.39 13.43 18.88
CA ILE A 111 7.53 14.08 17.57
C ILE A 111 8.78 14.97 17.58
N ARG A 112 9.62 14.82 16.55
CA ARG A 112 10.82 15.64 16.34
C ARG A 112 10.42 17.02 15.83
N ILE A 113 10.86 18.08 16.51
CA ILE A 113 10.50 19.47 16.19
C ILE A 113 11.76 20.26 15.82
N ASP A 114 11.76 20.85 14.63
CA ASP A 114 12.76 21.81 14.17
C ASP A 114 12.21 23.24 14.31
N ALA A 115 12.75 24.01 15.25
CA ALA A 115 12.29 25.35 15.55
C ALA A 115 12.60 26.37 14.44
N GLU A 116 13.63 26.14 13.62
CA GLU A 116 13.94 27.00 12.47
C GLU A 116 12.92 26.78 11.35
N ALA A 117 12.61 25.52 11.04
CA ALA A 117 11.57 25.18 10.08
C ALA A 117 10.18 25.73 10.51
N VAL A 118 9.84 25.65 11.80
CA VAL A 118 8.60 26.23 12.33
C VAL A 118 8.52 27.74 12.06
N LYS A 119 9.61 28.48 12.32
CA LYS A 119 9.67 29.92 12.03
C LYS A 119 9.55 30.20 10.53
N ALA A 120 10.15 29.37 9.67
CA ALA A 120 10.05 29.51 8.22
C ALA A 120 8.60 29.30 7.70
N TYR A 121 7.81 28.41 8.32
CA TYR A 121 6.37 28.31 8.05
C TYR A 121 5.62 29.57 8.48
N VAL A 122 5.83 30.06 9.70
CA VAL A 122 5.18 31.28 10.22
C VAL A 122 5.58 32.52 9.40
N GLY A 123 6.83 32.59 8.95
CA GLY A 123 7.35 33.64 8.07
C GLY A 123 6.87 33.56 6.61
N GLY A 124 6.17 32.48 6.23
CA GLY A 124 5.66 32.28 4.86
C GLY A 124 6.70 31.80 3.85
N GLU A 125 7.90 31.42 4.28
CA GLU A 125 8.95 30.86 3.42
C GLU A 125 8.61 29.42 2.97
N ILE A 126 7.95 28.65 3.84
CA ILE A 126 7.47 27.30 3.54
C ILE A 126 5.94 27.30 3.47
N LYS A 127 5.39 26.74 2.37
CA LYS A 127 3.94 26.64 2.19
C LYS A 127 3.36 25.52 3.06
N PRO A 128 2.23 25.74 3.77
CA PRO A 128 1.59 24.71 4.58
C PRO A 128 1.14 23.51 3.72
N ASN A 129 1.20 22.31 4.31
CA ASN A 129 0.75 21.05 3.69
C ASN A 129 1.39 20.80 2.29
N GLY A 130 2.69 21.08 2.15
CA GLY A 130 3.42 20.93 0.88
C GLY A 130 2.88 21.78 -0.27
N GLY A 131 2.05 22.80 0.02
CA GLY A 131 1.39 23.61 -1.01
C GLY A 131 0.13 23.00 -1.61
N ALA A 132 -0.46 21.95 -1.00
CA ALA A 132 -1.66 21.27 -1.50
C ALA A 132 -2.88 22.21 -1.77
N HIS A 133 -2.91 23.38 -1.13
CA HIS A 133 -4.02 24.35 -1.23
C HIS A 133 -3.69 25.60 -2.06
N ALA A 134 -2.57 25.62 -2.79
CA ALA A 134 -2.10 26.80 -3.54
C ALA A 134 -3.05 27.27 -4.66
N GLY A 135 -4.07 26.48 -5.02
CA GLY A 135 -5.07 26.84 -6.03
C GLY A 135 -6.14 27.83 -5.57
N ARG A 136 -6.14 28.25 -4.30
CA ARG A 136 -7.06 29.25 -3.75
C ARG A 136 -6.33 30.15 -2.75
N ASP A 137 -6.75 31.41 -2.66
CA ASP A 137 -6.32 32.31 -1.60
C ASP A 137 -7.04 31.99 -0.29
N TRP A 138 -6.27 31.57 0.70
CA TRP A 138 -6.73 31.24 2.06
C TRP A 138 -6.19 32.24 3.11
N GLY A 139 -5.50 33.30 2.67
CA GLY A 139 -4.72 34.17 3.54
C GLY A 139 -3.34 33.60 3.90
N ALA A 140 -2.62 34.34 4.75
CA ALA A 140 -1.35 33.89 5.30
C ALA A 140 -1.55 32.68 6.22
N PHE A 141 -0.52 31.84 6.35
CA PHE A 141 -0.53 30.75 7.31
C PHE A 141 -0.60 31.31 8.75
N ASP A 142 -1.48 30.71 9.56
CA ASP A 142 -1.65 30.98 10.98
C ASP A 142 -1.50 29.64 11.72
N ILE A 143 -0.54 29.55 12.64
CA ILE A 143 -0.04 28.29 13.24
C ILE A 143 -0.86 27.81 14.42
#